data_AF-A0A0P6Z072-F1
#
_entry.id   AF-A0A0P6Z072-F1
#
_cell.length_a   1.000
_cell.length_b   1.000
_cell.length_c   1.000
_cell.angle_alpha   90.00
_cell.angle_beta   90.00
_cell.angle_gamma   90.00
#
_symmetry.space_group_name_H-M   'P 1'
#
loop_
_entity.id
_entity.type
_entity.pdbx_description
1 polymer ?
#
loop_
_entity_poly.entity_id
_entity_poly.type
_entity_poly.pdbx_seq_one_letter_code
_entity_poly.pdbx_strand_id
1 'polypeptide(L)'
;MRWYYLGILLFGFVSGCASERDRVAPIVIPNVVVTGCRLSPSHNYLIAYIAEDRYEGISDVQIFDLTTIMTITIPLSTTDLDVIPELRWYAADVVLVEQRWLYDIPNGIVTDTTTLTHPLSPSTYNGEIPQWNPSPDGRYVANGSQIWERDPVTGERGTIVIDLPSTPYTTGCNNAWSPDSRSYYFVDWQTVGPRQAEPGPIRKITLP
;
A
#
# COMPACT_ATOMS: atom_id res chain seq x y z
N MET A 1 -44.91 -24.93 -43.56
CA MET A 1 -44.35 -23.56 -43.66
C MET A 1 -44.19 -23.06 -42.24
N ARG A 2 -43.02 -23.25 -41.62
CA ARG A 2 -41.96 -22.23 -41.41
C ARG A 2 -42.55 -20.88 -40.96
N TRP A 3 -42.15 -20.38 -39.79
CA TRP A 3 -41.29 -19.21 -39.63
C TRP A 3 -41.25 -18.74 -38.13
N TYR A 4 -40.11 -19.06 -37.48
CA TYR A 4 -39.30 -18.36 -36.44
C TYR A 4 -39.76 -18.20 -34.98
N TYR A 5 -39.12 -19.02 -34.12
CA TYR A 5 -38.73 -18.67 -32.75
C TYR A 5 -37.82 -17.44 -32.79
N LEU A 6 -38.33 -16.30 -32.34
CA LEU A 6 -37.50 -15.14 -32.03
C LEU A 6 -36.92 -15.35 -30.62
N GLY A 7 -35.79 -16.05 -30.55
CA GLY A 7 -34.97 -16.10 -29.35
C GLY A 7 -34.38 -14.72 -29.11
N ILE A 8 -34.93 -13.99 -28.14
CA ILE A 8 -34.29 -12.80 -27.59
C ILE A 8 -33.07 -13.28 -26.82
N LEU A 9 -31.92 -13.24 -27.49
CA LEU A 9 -30.61 -13.24 -26.86
C LEU A 9 -30.53 -11.97 -26.00
N LEU A 10 -30.91 -12.10 -24.74
CA LEU A 10 -30.48 -11.20 -23.68
C LEU A 10 -28.96 -11.39 -23.53
N PHE A 11 -28.19 -10.74 -24.41
CA PHE A 11 -26.83 -10.34 -24.07
C PHE A 11 -26.96 -9.27 -23.00
N GLY A 12 -27.10 -9.73 -21.74
CA GLY A 12 -26.87 -8.90 -20.58
C GLY A 12 -25.45 -8.37 -20.68
N PHE A 13 -25.32 -7.11 -21.06
CA PHE A 13 -24.13 -6.32 -20.83
C PHE A 13 -23.88 -6.33 -19.32
N VAL A 14 -23.08 -7.29 -18.85
CA VAL A 14 -22.41 -7.20 -17.55
C VAL A 14 -21.24 -6.23 -17.73
N SER A 15 -21.53 -4.99 -18.14
CA SER A 15 -20.63 -3.87 -17.89
C SER A 15 -20.80 -3.58 -16.41
N GLY A 16 -20.09 -4.34 -15.58
CA GLY A 16 -19.93 -4.02 -14.17
C GLY A 16 -19.47 -2.57 -14.10
N CYS A 17 -20.31 -1.70 -13.54
CA CYS A 17 -19.94 -0.32 -13.29
C CYS A 17 -18.79 -0.35 -12.28
N ALA A 18 -17.55 -0.36 -12.77
CA ALA A 18 -16.42 -0.01 -11.92
C ALA A 18 -16.73 1.38 -11.39
N SER A 19 -16.75 1.52 -10.06
CA SER A 19 -17.03 2.81 -9.46
C SER A 19 -15.98 3.82 -9.93
N GLU A 20 -16.33 5.11 -10.02
CA GLU A 20 -15.35 6.14 -10.38
C GLU A 20 -14.12 6.09 -9.46
N ARG A 21 -14.32 5.69 -8.21
CA ARG A 21 -13.28 5.41 -7.23
C ARG A 21 -12.35 4.28 -7.66
N ASP A 22 -12.87 3.17 -8.18
CA ASP A 22 -12.04 2.05 -8.66
C ASP A 22 -11.28 2.40 -9.95
N ARG A 23 -11.81 3.34 -10.74
CA ARG A 23 -11.11 3.88 -11.92
C ARG A 23 -9.94 4.79 -11.53
N VAL A 24 -10.15 5.68 -10.57
CA VAL A 24 -9.14 6.68 -10.15
C VAL A 24 -8.11 6.08 -9.18
N ALA A 25 -8.55 5.14 -8.34
CA ALA A 25 -7.74 4.50 -7.31
C ALA A 25 -8.01 2.98 -7.26
N PRO A 26 -7.53 2.20 -8.24
CA PRO A 26 -7.69 0.74 -8.24
C PRO A 26 -7.04 0.08 -7.02
N ILE A 27 -7.58 -1.08 -6.65
CA ILE A 27 -7.02 -1.96 -5.62
C ILE A 27 -5.70 -2.55 -6.13
N VAL A 28 -4.65 -2.48 -5.31
CA VAL A 28 -3.31 -2.95 -5.65
C VAL A 28 -3.18 -4.46 -5.46
N ILE A 29 -3.67 -4.98 -4.33
CA ILE A 29 -3.64 -6.40 -3.99
C ILE A 29 -5.07 -6.85 -3.74
N PRO A 30 -5.70 -7.57 -4.69
CA PRO A 30 -7.06 -8.05 -4.53
C PRO A 30 -7.19 -8.97 -3.32
N ASN A 31 -8.31 -8.88 -2.61
CA ASN A 31 -8.68 -9.74 -1.47
C ASN A 31 -7.76 -9.65 -0.25
N VAL A 32 -6.88 -8.64 -0.17
CA VAL A 32 -6.07 -8.37 1.02
C VAL A 32 -6.58 -7.10 1.69
N VAL A 33 -6.94 -7.23 2.97
CA VAL A 33 -7.34 -6.11 3.82
C VAL A 33 -6.24 -5.83 4.82
N VAL A 34 -5.92 -4.55 5.00
CA VAL A 34 -4.79 -4.14 5.84
C VAL A 34 -5.19 -3.01 6.78
N THR A 35 -4.47 -2.94 7.90
CA THR A 35 -4.47 -1.79 8.81
C THR A 35 -3.39 -0.78 8.45
N GLY A 36 -2.39 -1.19 7.67
CA GLY A 36 -1.26 -0.36 7.28
C GLY A 36 -0.43 -0.96 6.16
N CYS A 37 0.43 -0.13 5.59
CA CYS A 37 1.32 -0.51 4.50
C CYS A 37 2.64 0.28 4.56
N ARG A 38 3.72 -0.31 4.03
CA ARG A 38 5.01 0.36 3.79
C ARG A 38 5.57 -0.05 2.44
N LEU A 39 5.75 0.90 1.52
CA LEU A 39 6.41 0.61 0.26
C LEU A 39 7.92 0.62 0.42
N SER A 40 8.52 -0.33 -0.29
CA SER A 40 9.94 -0.31 -0.61
C SER A 40 10.28 1.02 -1.29
N PRO A 41 11.47 1.61 -1.04
CA PRO A 41 11.88 2.82 -1.74
C PRO A 41 11.86 2.68 -3.27
N SER A 42 12.17 1.49 -3.79
CA SER A 42 12.08 1.19 -5.24
C SER A 42 10.64 1.13 -5.77
N HIS A 43 9.64 0.95 -4.88
CA HIS A 43 8.25 0.66 -5.20
C HIS A 43 8.00 -0.67 -5.92
N ASN A 44 8.92 -1.61 -5.83
CA ASN A 44 8.75 -2.97 -6.36
C ASN A 44 8.06 -3.90 -5.34
N TYR A 45 8.20 -3.61 -4.06
CA TYR A 45 7.69 -4.43 -2.96
C TYR A 45 6.90 -3.62 -1.94
N LEU A 46 6.05 -4.32 -1.20
CA LEU A 46 5.16 -3.75 -0.19
C LEU A 46 5.14 -4.64 1.05
N ILE A 47 5.38 -4.06 2.22
CA ILE A 47 5.04 -4.68 3.51
C ILE A 47 3.59 -4.31 3.83
N ALA A 48 2.75 -5.32 4.06
CA ALA A 48 1.33 -5.20 4.38
C ALA A 48 1.06 -5.73 5.79
N TYR A 49 0.37 -4.94 6.61
CA TYR A 49 -0.08 -5.33 7.95
C TYR A 49 -1.52 -5.81 7.86
N ILE A 50 -1.70 -7.12 7.79
CA ILE A 50 -2.98 -7.78 7.52
C ILE A 50 -3.84 -7.78 8.79
N ALA A 51 -5.16 -7.64 8.60
CA ALA A 51 -6.15 -7.79 9.67
C ALA A 51 -6.84 -9.16 9.58
N GLU A 52 -6.98 -9.87 10.70
CA GLU A 52 -7.77 -11.12 10.77
C GLU A 52 -9.25 -10.85 11.06
N ASP A 53 -9.57 -9.86 11.89
CA ASP A 53 -10.95 -9.52 12.26
C ASP A 53 -11.14 -8.01 12.53
N ARG A 54 -12.40 -7.58 12.50
CA ARG A 54 -12.90 -6.19 12.58
C ARG A 54 -12.54 -5.46 13.89
N TYR A 55 -12.11 -6.20 14.91
CA TYR A 55 -11.91 -5.69 16.27
C TYR A 55 -10.54 -6.00 16.88
N GLU A 56 -9.74 -6.85 16.24
CA GLU A 56 -8.41 -7.22 16.72
C GLU A 56 -7.35 -6.60 15.81
N GLY A 57 -6.16 -6.36 16.38
CA GLY A 57 -5.11 -5.57 15.74
C GLY A 57 -4.48 -6.22 14.49
N ILE A 58 -3.20 -5.91 14.26
CA ILE A 58 -2.43 -6.58 13.21
C ILE A 58 -2.38 -8.07 13.56
N SER A 59 -2.76 -8.94 12.63
CA SER A 59 -2.71 -10.39 12.80
C SER A 59 -1.53 -11.03 12.10
N ASP A 60 -1.12 -10.45 10.98
CA ASP A 60 -0.02 -10.96 10.18
C ASP A 60 0.69 -9.82 9.44
N VAL A 61 1.93 -10.06 9.06
CA VAL A 61 2.73 -9.15 8.23
C VAL A 61 3.32 -9.92 7.07
N GLN A 62 2.95 -9.49 5.86
CA GLN A 62 3.41 -10.12 4.62
C GLN A 62 4.11 -9.12 3.73
N ILE A 63 5.08 -9.62 2.96
CA ILE A 63 5.72 -8.87 1.88
C ILE A 63 5.09 -9.30 0.57
N PHE A 64 4.73 -8.34 -0.28
CA PHE A 64 4.22 -8.58 -1.63
C PHE A 64 5.16 -7.99 -2.66
N ASP A 65 5.36 -8.72 -3.76
CA ASP A 65 5.88 -8.19 -5.01
C ASP A 65 4.75 -7.47 -5.74
N LEU A 66 4.91 -6.18 -6.02
CA LEU A 66 3.89 -5.34 -6.66
C LEU A 66 3.78 -5.55 -8.17
N THR A 67 4.77 -6.21 -8.79
CA THR A 67 4.75 -6.57 -10.22
C THR A 67 3.93 -7.83 -10.44
N THR A 68 4.11 -8.82 -9.57
CA THR A 68 3.44 -10.13 -9.69
C THR A 68 2.21 -10.27 -8.80
N ILE A 69 2.06 -9.39 -7.79
CA ILE A 69 1.02 -9.45 -6.75
C ILE A 69 1.12 -10.77 -5.96
N MET A 70 2.32 -11.34 -5.87
CA MET A 70 2.58 -12.57 -5.11
C MET A 70 3.24 -12.25 -3.77
N THR A 71 2.96 -13.08 -2.78
CA THR A 71 3.61 -13.02 -1.47
C THR A 71 5.06 -13.50 -1.57
N ILE A 72 5.93 -12.86 -0.79
CA ILE A 72 7.33 -13.23 -0.66
C ILE A 72 7.53 -13.90 0.69
N THR A 73 7.99 -15.14 0.65
CA THR A 73 8.40 -15.88 1.85
C THR A 73 9.84 -15.50 2.21
N ILE A 74 10.03 -14.97 3.41
CA ILE A 74 11.36 -14.73 3.96
C ILE A 74 11.94 -16.10 4.37
N PRO A 75 13.12 -16.51 3.87
CA PRO A 75 13.70 -17.83 4.16
C PRO A 75 14.40 -17.84 5.53
N LEU A 76 13.69 -17.41 6.58
CA LEU A 76 14.14 -17.45 7.96
C LEU A 76 13.24 -18.39 8.75
N SER A 77 13.84 -19.28 9.53
CA SER A 77 13.11 -20.05 10.54
C SER A 77 12.89 -19.12 11.73
N THR A 78 11.80 -18.36 11.75
CA THR A 78 11.41 -17.64 12.97
C THR A 78 11.03 -18.70 14.01
N THR A 79 11.77 -18.72 15.12
CA THR A 79 11.65 -19.77 16.15
C THR A 79 10.41 -19.64 17.03
N ASP A 80 9.65 -18.54 16.91
CA ASP A 80 8.36 -18.33 17.59
C ASP A 80 7.27 -18.12 16.55
N LEU A 81 6.41 -19.11 16.37
CA LEU A 81 5.26 -19.06 15.45
C LEU A 81 4.15 -18.11 15.92
N ASP A 82 4.22 -17.64 17.18
CA ASP A 82 3.18 -16.82 17.82
C ASP A 82 3.52 -15.32 17.84
N VAL A 83 4.67 -14.91 17.30
CA VAL A 83 5.09 -13.50 17.27
C VAL A 83 5.11 -12.99 15.84
N ILE A 84 4.34 -11.92 15.60
CA ILE A 84 4.34 -11.21 14.32
C ILE A 84 5.75 -10.63 14.08
N PRO A 85 6.42 -10.99 12.98
CA PRO A 85 7.79 -10.56 12.75
C PRO A 85 7.85 -9.05 12.56
N GLU A 86 8.85 -8.43 13.18
CA GLU A 86 9.09 -7.00 13.01
C GLU A 86 9.78 -6.75 11.65
N LEU A 87 9.02 -6.25 10.68
CA LEU A 87 9.55 -5.92 9.34
C LEU A 87 9.72 -4.42 9.13
N ARG A 88 10.89 -4.01 8.64
CA ARG A 88 11.17 -2.63 8.23
C ARG A 88 12.02 -2.59 6.96
N TRP A 89 11.80 -1.62 6.10
CA TRP A 89 12.71 -1.34 4.99
C TRP A 89 14.03 -0.80 5.54
N TYR A 90 15.13 -1.40 5.11
CA TYR A 90 16.48 -0.95 5.42
C TYR A 90 17.08 -0.16 4.26
N ALA A 91 16.97 -0.72 3.06
CA ALA A 91 17.36 -0.11 1.81
C ALA A 91 16.25 -0.35 0.77
N ALA A 92 16.50 0.01 -0.50
CA ALA A 92 15.51 -0.02 -1.56
C ALA A 92 14.71 -1.32 -1.61
N ASP A 93 15.37 -2.48 -1.60
CA ASP A 93 14.71 -3.79 -1.68
C ASP A 93 15.25 -4.77 -0.63
N VAL A 94 15.73 -4.21 0.49
CA VAL A 94 16.30 -4.96 1.60
C VAL A 94 15.44 -4.74 2.83
N VAL A 95 14.93 -5.83 3.41
CA VAL A 95 14.13 -5.82 4.62
C VAL A 95 15.00 -6.18 5.82
N LEU A 96 14.88 -5.39 6.88
CA LEU A 96 15.35 -5.76 8.21
C LEU A 96 14.24 -6.52 8.94
N VAL A 97 14.54 -7.74 9.35
CA VAL A 97 13.65 -8.66 10.06
C VAL A 97 14.14 -8.80 11.50
N GLU A 98 13.25 -8.52 12.46
CA GLU A 98 13.50 -8.67 13.91
C GLU A 98 14.79 -7.95 14.39
N GLN A 99 15.16 -6.86 13.72
CA GLN A 99 16.39 -6.09 13.98
C GLN A 99 17.70 -6.90 13.84
N ARG A 100 17.62 -8.12 13.30
CA ARG A 100 18.75 -9.07 13.26
C ARG A 100 19.11 -9.52 11.85
N TRP A 101 18.14 -9.68 10.97
CA TRP A 101 18.40 -10.26 9.65
C TRP A 101 18.13 -9.24 8.57
N LEU A 102 19.10 -9.05 7.66
CA LEU A 102 18.84 -8.37 6.40
C LEU A 102 18.48 -9.41 5.36
N TYR A 103 17.35 -9.22 4.70
CA TYR A 103 16.92 -10.02 3.55
C TYR A 103 16.92 -9.13 2.31
N ASP A 104 17.86 -9.39 1.41
CA ASP A 104 17.92 -8.82 0.06
C ASP A 104 16.98 -9.63 -0.83
N ILE A 105 15.82 -9.03 -1.15
CA ILE A 105 14.75 -9.71 -1.87
C ILE A 105 15.19 -10.05 -3.31
N PRO A 106 15.72 -9.12 -4.13
CA PRO A 106 16.10 -9.42 -5.51
C PRO A 106 17.14 -10.54 -5.63
N ASN A 107 18.08 -10.62 -4.68
CA ASN A 107 19.18 -11.58 -4.73
C ASN A 107 18.90 -12.84 -3.91
N GLY A 108 17.85 -12.86 -3.08
CA GLY A 108 17.54 -13.97 -2.17
C GLY A 108 18.60 -14.18 -1.08
N ILE A 109 19.34 -13.13 -0.71
CA ILE A 109 20.47 -13.22 0.23
C ILE A 109 19.99 -12.84 1.63
N VAL A 110 20.33 -13.66 2.62
CA VAL A 110 20.12 -13.39 4.04
C VAL A 110 21.45 -13.11 4.71
N THR A 111 21.52 -12.03 5.47
CA THR A 111 22.70 -11.64 6.25
C THR A 111 22.34 -11.47 7.72
N ASP A 112 23.06 -12.15 8.62
CA ASP A 112 22.97 -11.91 10.07
C ASP A 112 23.74 -10.63 10.41
N THR A 113 23.04 -9.61 10.92
CA THR A 113 23.64 -8.31 11.22
C THR A 113 24.67 -8.38 12.34
N THR A 114 24.62 -9.41 13.19
CA THR A 114 25.61 -9.65 14.25
C THR A 114 26.98 -10.08 13.72
N THR A 115 27.04 -10.53 12.47
CA THR A 115 28.29 -10.95 11.81
C THR A 115 29.00 -9.83 11.07
N LEU A 116 28.40 -8.63 11.03
CA LEU A 116 28.97 -7.47 10.35
C LEU A 116 30.15 -6.90 11.12
N THR A 117 31.19 -6.51 10.39
CA THR A 117 32.39 -5.85 10.96
C THR A 117 32.08 -4.48 11.55
N HIS A 118 31.03 -3.82 11.06
CA HIS A 118 30.52 -2.56 11.56
C HIS A 118 29.02 -2.67 11.81
N PRO A 119 28.49 -2.04 12.88
CA PRO A 119 27.06 -2.03 13.12
C PRO A 119 26.33 -1.35 11.96
N LEU A 120 25.11 -1.81 11.68
CA LEU A 120 24.27 -1.17 10.69
C LEU A 120 24.02 0.29 11.07
N SER A 121 24.15 1.17 10.08
CA SER A 121 23.64 2.53 10.23
C SER A 121 22.11 2.49 10.40
N PRO A 122 21.50 3.39 11.18
CA PRO A 122 20.05 3.46 11.31
C PRO A 122 19.37 3.54 9.95
N SER A 123 18.25 2.84 9.78
CA SER A 123 17.41 3.01 8.59
C SER A 123 16.90 4.45 8.54
N THR A 124 16.98 5.07 7.37
CA THR A 124 16.38 6.39 7.12
C THR A 124 14.86 6.31 6.98
N TYR A 125 14.28 5.11 6.97
CA TYR A 125 12.85 4.87 6.84
C TYR A 125 12.23 4.70 8.23
N ASN A 126 12.00 5.83 8.89
CA ASN A 126 11.50 5.94 10.27
C ASN A 126 10.01 5.60 10.43
N GLY A 127 9.29 5.27 9.36
CA GLY A 127 7.91 4.77 9.46
C GLY A 127 6.89 5.80 9.94
N GLU A 128 7.25 7.08 9.93
CA GLU A 128 6.35 8.19 10.21
C GLU A 128 5.75 8.67 8.88
N ILE A 129 4.42 8.71 8.82
CA ILE A 129 3.70 9.32 7.70
C ILE A 129 3.31 10.73 8.15
N PRO A 130 3.93 11.78 7.60
CA PRO A 130 3.52 13.13 7.93
C PRO A 130 2.07 13.37 7.50
N GLN A 131 1.31 14.04 8.35
CA GLN A 131 0.07 14.66 7.92
C GLN A 131 0.45 15.68 6.82
N TRP A 132 -0.15 15.56 5.63
CA TRP A 132 0.26 16.28 4.41
C TRP A 132 1.59 15.79 3.84
N ASN A 133 1.58 14.54 3.36
CA ASN A 133 2.76 13.87 2.83
C ASN A 133 3.15 14.47 1.46
N PRO A 134 4.29 15.18 1.35
CA PRO A 134 4.71 15.78 0.09
C PRO A 134 5.24 14.74 -0.89
N SER A 135 5.00 14.94 -2.19
CA SER A 135 5.63 14.14 -3.23
C SER A 135 7.14 14.43 -3.30
N PRO A 136 7.98 13.46 -3.76
CA PRO A 136 9.42 13.65 -3.89
C PRO A 136 9.84 14.86 -4.75
N ASP A 137 9.10 15.18 -5.80
CA ASP A 137 9.34 16.35 -6.65
C ASP A 137 8.82 17.66 -6.06
N GLY A 138 8.13 17.60 -4.92
CA GLY A 138 7.56 18.73 -4.20
C GLY A 138 6.35 19.38 -4.86
N ARG A 139 5.77 18.78 -5.92
CA ARG A 139 4.64 19.35 -6.67
C ARG A 139 3.29 19.04 -6.07
N TYR A 140 3.18 17.98 -5.28
CA TYR A 140 1.92 17.53 -4.69
C TYR A 140 2.05 17.32 -3.19
N VAL A 141 0.92 17.37 -2.49
CA VAL A 141 0.79 16.88 -1.12
C VAL A 141 -0.44 15.98 -1.02
N ALA A 142 -0.34 14.93 -0.21
CA ALA A 142 -1.43 13.99 0.00
C ALA A 142 -1.85 13.90 1.47
N ASN A 143 -3.13 13.65 1.70
CA ASN A 143 -3.67 13.33 3.00
C ASN A 143 -4.77 12.29 2.83
N GLY A 144 -4.48 11.06 3.24
CA GLY A 144 -5.34 9.93 2.95
C GLY A 144 -5.50 9.77 1.44
N SER A 145 -6.73 9.79 0.94
CA SER A 145 -7.08 9.61 -0.48
C SER A 145 -7.24 10.90 -1.28
N GLN A 146 -6.96 12.05 -0.67
CA GLN A 146 -7.02 13.34 -1.33
C GLN A 146 -5.60 13.82 -1.68
N ILE A 147 -5.47 14.45 -2.86
CA ILE A 147 -4.20 14.99 -3.37
C ILE A 147 -4.41 16.42 -3.85
N TRP A 148 -3.51 17.31 -3.46
CA TRP A 148 -3.48 18.71 -3.86
C TRP A 148 -2.19 19.03 -4.59
N GLU A 149 -2.25 19.96 -5.54
CA GLU A 149 -1.07 20.68 -5.97
C GLU A 149 -0.50 21.46 -4.79
N ARG A 150 0.80 21.46 -4.66
CA ARG A 150 1.52 22.24 -3.67
C ARG A 150 1.83 23.61 -4.27
N ASP A 151 1.50 24.67 -3.55
CA ASP A 151 1.87 26.02 -3.93
C ASP A 151 3.41 26.13 -3.96
N PRO A 152 4.03 26.48 -5.11
CA PRO A 152 5.48 26.52 -5.23
C PRO A 152 6.13 27.68 -4.46
N VAL A 153 5.35 28.68 -4.06
CA VAL A 153 5.81 29.87 -3.30
C VAL A 153 5.67 29.64 -1.80
N THR A 154 4.50 29.19 -1.34
CA THR A 154 4.20 29.06 0.09
C THR A 154 4.50 27.66 0.63
N GLY A 155 4.52 26.65 -0.25
CA GLY A 155 4.61 25.25 0.13
C GLY A 155 3.32 24.69 0.75
N GLU A 156 2.24 25.48 0.78
CA GLU A 156 0.93 25.10 1.29
C GLU A 156 0.09 24.36 0.23
N ARG A 157 -1.14 23.96 0.61
CA ARG A 157 -2.11 23.32 -0.26
C ARG A 157 -2.68 24.33 -1.25
N GLY A 158 -2.51 24.06 -2.54
CA GLY A 158 -3.18 24.76 -3.62
C GLY A 158 -4.47 24.05 -4.04
N THR A 159 -4.61 23.84 -5.34
CA THR A 159 -5.80 23.22 -5.96
C THR A 159 -5.87 21.73 -5.65
N ILE A 160 -7.07 21.23 -5.34
CA ILE A 160 -7.31 19.79 -5.21
C ILE A 160 -7.28 19.12 -6.60
N VAL A 161 -6.43 18.10 -6.76
CA VAL A 161 -6.27 17.33 -8.01
C VAL A 161 -7.13 16.09 -7.97
N ILE A 162 -7.14 15.40 -6.83
CA ILE A 162 -7.91 14.19 -6.58
C ILE A 162 -8.71 14.37 -5.30
N ASP A 163 -10.02 14.23 -5.42
CA ASP A 163 -10.95 14.31 -4.30
C ASP A 163 -11.76 13.01 -4.20
N LEU A 164 -11.20 12.03 -3.48
CA LEU A 164 -11.92 10.81 -3.14
C LEU A 164 -12.53 10.97 -1.73
N PRO A 165 -13.87 11.04 -1.59
CA PRO A 165 -14.51 11.34 -0.32
C PRO A 165 -14.48 10.13 0.62
N SER A 166 -13.51 10.08 1.54
CA SER A 166 -13.46 9.09 2.64
C SER A 166 -12.51 9.50 3.78
N THR A 167 -12.37 10.80 4.03
CA THR A 167 -11.24 11.38 4.76
C THR A 167 -11.02 11.01 6.24
N PRO A 168 -11.97 10.52 7.06
CA PRO A 168 -11.58 9.96 8.35
C PRO A 168 -10.92 8.58 8.21
N TYR A 169 -11.06 7.95 7.05
CA TYR A 169 -10.91 6.50 6.85
C TYR A 169 -9.90 6.17 5.75
N THR A 170 -8.98 7.09 5.43
CA THR A 170 -7.90 6.82 4.50
C THR A 170 -6.59 7.26 5.07
N THR A 171 -5.59 6.38 5.01
CA THR A 171 -4.27 6.63 5.57
C THR A 171 -3.23 6.31 4.50
N GLY A 172 -2.33 7.24 4.23
CA GLY A 172 -1.22 7.00 3.30
C GLY A 172 -0.37 5.82 3.76
N CYS A 173 0.18 5.06 2.82
CA CYS A 173 1.24 4.12 3.17
C CYS A 173 2.50 4.86 3.65
N ASN A 174 3.36 4.17 4.40
CA ASN A 174 4.74 4.64 4.57
C ASN A 174 5.45 4.60 3.23
N ASN A 175 6.20 5.66 2.92
CA ASN A 175 6.76 5.88 1.58
C ASN A 175 5.69 5.78 0.48
N ALA A 176 4.50 6.37 0.70
CA ALA A 176 3.37 6.25 -0.21
C ALA A 176 3.60 6.78 -1.63
N TRP A 177 4.51 7.75 -1.81
CA TRP A 177 4.76 8.37 -3.10
C TRP A 177 5.81 7.60 -3.88
N SER A 178 5.51 7.27 -5.14
CA SER A 178 6.52 6.75 -6.05
C SER A 178 7.67 7.74 -6.23
N PRO A 179 8.89 7.27 -6.53
CA PRO A 179 10.07 8.14 -6.61
C PRO A 179 9.94 9.23 -7.68
N ASP A 180 9.16 8.96 -8.72
CA ASP A 180 8.84 9.89 -9.81
C ASP A 180 7.63 10.79 -9.53
N SER A 181 7.03 10.71 -8.34
CA SER A 181 5.86 11.48 -7.90
C SER A 181 4.57 11.25 -8.71
N ARG A 182 4.52 10.20 -9.54
CA ARG A 182 3.36 9.89 -10.40
C ARG A 182 2.35 8.95 -9.78
N SER A 183 2.68 8.33 -8.66
CA SER A 183 1.80 7.37 -8.00
C SER A 183 1.78 7.58 -6.50
N TYR A 184 0.62 7.35 -5.90
CA TYR A 184 0.43 7.48 -4.48
C TYR A 184 -0.41 6.32 -3.93
N TYR A 185 0.06 5.71 -2.85
CA TYR A 185 -0.52 4.53 -2.24
C TYR A 185 -1.13 4.83 -0.87
N PHE A 186 -2.33 4.32 -0.62
CA PHE A 186 -3.02 4.49 0.66
C PHE A 186 -3.87 3.28 1.01
N VAL A 187 -4.13 3.11 2.30
CA VAL A 187 -5.14 2.19 2.82
C VAL A 187 -6.50 2.87 2.75
N ASP A 188 -7.44 2.21 2.10
CA ASP A 188 -8.85 2.61 2.03
C ASP A 188 -9.67 1.84 3.06
N TRP A 189 -9.88 2.43 4.23
CA TRP A 189 -10.68 1.81 5.28
C TRP A 189 -12.16 1.89 4.91
N GLN A 190 -12.89 0.81 5.19
CA GLN A 190 -14.31 0.73 4.90
C GLN A 190 -15.11 1.44 5.99
N THR A 191 -16.00 2.36 5.61
CA THR A 191 -16.96 2.95 6.55
C THR A 191 -18.12 1.98 6.79
N VAL A 192 -18.17 1.38 7.98
CA VAL A 192 -19.25 0.44 8.36
C VAL A 192 -20.30 1.06 9.28
N GLY A 193 -20.08 2.30 9.72
CA GLY A 193 -21.03 3.05 10.53
C GLY A 193 -20.61 4.51 10.70
N PRO A 194 -21.43 5.35 11.36
CA PRO A 194 -21.20 6.79 11.49
C PRO A 194 -19.93 7.17 12.26
N ARG A 195 -19.30 6.21 12.95
CA ARG A 195 -18.05 6.39 13.73
C ARG A 195 -17.15 5.16 13.70
N GLN A 196 -17.37 4.24 12.77
CA GLN A 196 -16.68 2.96 12.72
C GLN A 196 -16.04 2.76 11.35
N ALA A 197 -14.77 2.40 11.38
CA ALA A 197 -13.98 2.05 10.22
C ALA A 197 -13.51 0.61 10.36
N GLU A 198 -13.55 -0.15 9.29
CA GLU A 198 -12.92 -1.47 9.21
C GLU A 198 -11.67 -1.39 8.32
N PRO A 199 -10.65 -2.23 8.59
CA PRO A 199 -9.52 -2.41 7.69
C PRO A 199 -9.99 -2.64 6.25
N GLY A 200 -9.23 -2.16 5.29
CA GLY A 200 -9.64 -2.25 3.89
C GLY A 200 -8.46 -2.38 2.94
N PRO A 201 -8.73 -2.33 1.63
CA PRO A 201 -7.71 -2.63 0.64
C PRO A 201 -6.67 -1.51 0.53
N ILE A 202 -5.52 -1.86 -0.02
CA ILE A 202 -4.54 -0.89 -0.48
C ILE A 202 -4.93 -0.43 -1.88
N ARG A 203 -4.94 0.88 -2.09
CA ARG A 203 -5.25 1.52 -3.37
C ARG A 203 -4.09 2.35 -3.87
N LYS A 204 -4.05 2.53 -5.19
CA LYS A 204 -3.04 3.34 -5.88
C LYS A 204 -3.72 4.40 -6.74
N ILE A 205 -3.41 5.66 -6.49
CA ILE A 205 -3.73 6.76 -7.42
C ILE A 205 -2.57 6.92 -8.39
N THR A 206 -2.88 7.13 -9.67
CA THR A 206 -1.89 7.53 -10.68
C THR A 206 -2.21 8.95 -11.14
N LEU A 207 -1.22 9.83 -11.03
CA LEU A 207 -1.31 11.22 -11.46
C LEU A 207 -0.88 11.36 -12.92
N PRO A 208 -1.41 12.36 -13.64
CA PRO A 208 -1.02 12.67 -15.01
C PRO A 208 0.44 13.13 -15.15
#